data_AF-A0A9E1QEU1-F1
#
_entry.id   AF-A0A9E1QEU1-F1
#
_cell.length_a   1.000
_cell.length_b   1.000
_cell.length_c   1.000
_cell.angle_alpha   90.00
_cell.angle_beta   90.00
_cell.angle_gamma   90.00
#
_symmetry.space_group_name_H-M   'P 1'
#
loop_
_entity.id
_entity.type
_entity.pdbx_description
1 polymer ?
#
loop_
_entity_poly.entity_id
_entity_poly.type
_entity_poly.pdbx_seq_one_letter_code
_entity_poly.pdbx_strand_id
1 'polypeptide(L)'
;MESLFDQLDLVPRVGERRESELCVMSLVALLAGERHTDRPATACPVIAAYAIKINDTVDCNSRQGLKLLATRIMGTNDGRKDDRAWLLARVCVNEVFSYLMEDTGAPATVIADLPRMPLDIDSSFDFKKLSNDLQMVGRHYGVERSRLADFRYLLRACVRGSTEFVAAAAAVTIVDCARLSGGSIEDNRYWDIGINLFDRLCDVGLSERVPGRVMEESLMTIGARSRAEFVFKPVLVWLINGLRKLPKTA
;
A
#
# COMPACT_ATOMS: atom_id res chain seq x y z
N MET A 1 -22.36 -0.94 6.03
CA MET A 1 -20.93 -1.22 5.74
C MET A 1 -20.10 -0.95 6.99
N GLU A 2 -20.17 0.26 7.55
CA GLU A 2 -19.54 0.63 8.85
C GLU A 2 -19.72 -0.43 9.95
N SER A 3 -20.96 -0.85 10.21
CA SER A 3 -21.28 -1.90 11.21
C SER A 3 -20.65 -3.27 10.99
N LEU A 4 -20.22 -3.59 9.76
CA LEU A 4 -19.55 -4.85 9.43
C LEU A 4 -18.04 -4.74 9.62
N PHE A 5 -17.47 -3.61 9.21
CA PHE A 5 -16.06 -3.34 9.36
C PHE A 5 -15.66 -3.23 10.84
N ASP A 6 -16.57 -2.78 11.71
CA ASP A 6 -16.40 -2.76 13.16
C ASP A 6 -16.34 -4.17 13.79
N GLN A 7 -16.97 -5.16 13.15
CA GLN A 7 -17.01 -6.55 13.65
C GLN A 7 -15.84 -7.41 13.18
N LEU A 8 -15.08 -6.91 12.20
CA LEU A 8 -13.91 -7.59 11.65
C LEU A 8 -12.66 -7.14 12.40
N ASP A 9 -11.75 -8.07 12.69
CA ASP A 9 -10.43 -7.73 13.20
C ASP A 9 -9.38 -7.91 12.12
N LEU A 10 -8.62 -6.84 11.83
CA LEU A 10 -7.45 -6.99 10.97
C LEU A 10 -6.26 -7.53 11.75
N VAL A 11 -5.72 -8.67 11.30
CA VAL A 11 -4.58 -9.37 11.90
C VAL A 11 -3.39 -9.44 10.92
N PRO A 12 -2.15 -9.63 11.38
CA PRO A 12 -0.97 -9.73 10.51
C PRO A 12 -1.09 -10.87 9.48
N ARG A 13 -1.55 -12.05 9.88
CA ARG A 13 -1.64 -13.19 8.95
C ARG A 13 -2.94 -13.13 8.13
N VAL A 14 -3.10 -14.04 7.18
CA VAL A 14 -4.34 -14.19 6.37
C VAL A 14 -5.62 -14.16 7.23
N GLY A 15 -5.52 -14.61 8.48
CA GLY A 15 -6.61 -14.66 9.45
C GLY A 15 -7.48 -15.91 9.26
N GLU A 16 -8.42 -16.10 10.18
CA GLU A 16 -9.46 -17.13 10.08
C GLU A 16 -10.83 -16.45 9.92
N ARG A 17 -11.45 -16.63 8.76
CA ARG A 17 -12.73 -15.98 8.41
C ARG A 17 -13.83 -16.31 9.43
N ARG A 18 -13.83 -17.53 9.97
CA ARG A 18 -14.82 -17.95 10.98
C ARG A 18 -14.69 -17.17 12.28
N GLU A 19 -13.48 -16.78 12.64
CA GLU A 19 -13.22 -15.97 13.84
C GLU A 19 -13.37 -14.46 13.57
N SER A 20 -13.79 -14.07 12.36
CA SER A 20 -13.86 -12.66 11.93
C SER A 20 -12.48 -11.97 11.88
N GLU A 21 -11.41 -12.77 11.81
CA GLU A 21 -10.03 -12.30 11.67
C GLU A 21 -9.61 -12.35 10.20
N LEU A 22 -9.13 -11.24 9.66
CA LEU A 22 -8.71 -11.11 8.26
C LEU A 22 -7.40 -10.31 8.19
N CYS A 23 -6.56 -10.49 7.17
CA CYS A 23 -5.65 -9.42 6.76
C CYS A 23 -6.41 -8.46 5.83
N VAL A 24 -5.82 -7.30 5.54
CA VAL A 24 -6.40 -6.37 4.55
C VAL A 24 -6.71 -7.06 3.21
N MET A 25 -5.87 -8.00 2.76
CA MET A 25 -6.07 -8.68 1.48
C MET A 25 -7.14 -9.79 1.53
N SER A 26 -7.32 -10.47 2.66
CA SER A 26 -8.42 -11.43 2.80
C SER A 26 -9.77 -10.72 3.01
N LEU A 27 -9.76 -9.49 3.51
CA LEU A 27 -10.90 -8.59 3.43
C LEU A 27 -11.22 -8.19 1.98
N VAL A 28 -10.22 -7.86 1.15
CA VAL A 28 -10.45 -7.64 -0.30
C VAL A 28 -11.08 -8.87 -0.95
N ALA A 29 -10.53 -10.06 -0.68
CA ALA A 29 -11.08 -11.32 -1.19
C ALA A 29 -12.55 -11.54 -0.76
N LEU A 30 -12.86 -11.29 0.53
CA LEU A 30 -14.21 -11.36 1.06
C LEU A 30 -15.15 -10.39 0.33
N LEU A 31 -14.77 -9.13 0.18
CA LEU A 31 -15.59 -8.11 -0.48
C LEU A 31 -15.84 -8.45 -1.95
N ALA A 32 -14.86 -9.03 -2.64
CA ALA A 32 -14.98 -9.46 -4.03
C ALA A 32 -15.73 -10.79 -4.22
N GLY A 33 -16.10 -11.46 -3.13
CA GLY A 33 -16.73 -12.79 -3.15
C GLY A 33 -15.81 -13.93 -3.59
N GLU A 34 -14.51 -13.75 -3.37
CA GLU A 34 -13.50 -14.76 -3.63
C GLU A 34 -13.31 -15.70 -2.43
N ARG A 35 -12.63 -16.82 -2.68
CA ARG A 35 -12.18 -17.73 -1.61
C ARG A 35 -11.29 -16.98 -0.62
N HIS A 36 -11.28 -17.41 0.64
CA HIS A 36 -10.41 -16.84 1.67
C HIS A 36 -8.94 -16.96 1.26
N THR A 37 -8.29 -15.83 0.98
CA THR A 37 -6.89 -15.75 0.50
C THR A 37 -6.33 -14.36 0.75
N ASP A 38 -5.01 -14.24 0.89
CA ASP A 38 -4.28 -12.96 0.89
C ASP A 38 -3.84 -12.53 -0.52
N ARG A 39 -4.14 -13.32 -1.56
CA ARG A 39 -3.83 -13.03 -2.97
C ARG A 39 -5.10 -13.05 -3.82
N PRO A 40 -6.06 -12.13 -3.58
CA PRO A 40 -7.28 -12.09 -4.36
C PRO A 40 -7.00 -11.78 -5.83
N ALA A 41 -7.71 -12.47 -6.72
CA ALA A 41 -7.58 -12.33 -8.17
C ALA A 41 -8.04 -10.96 -8.66
N THR A 42 -8.95 -10.29 -7.95
CA THR A 42 -9.39 -8.93 -8.27
C THR A 42 -8.31 -7.87 -8.02
N ALA A 43 -7.32 -8.15 -7.18
CA ALA A 43 -6.30 -7.18 -6.78
C ALA A 43 -5.02 -7.32 -7.62
N CYS A 44 -4.38 -6.19 -7.92
CA CYS A 44 -3.06 -6.18 -8.53
C CYS A 44 -2.07 -6.96 -7.63
N PRO A 45 -1.28 -7.91 -8.16
CA PRO A 45 -0.30 -8.64 -7.35
C PRO A 45 0.75 -7.72 -6.70
N VAL A 46 1.06 -6.57 -7.33
CA VAL A 46 1.96 -5.54 -6.77
C VAL A 46 1.34 -4.88 -5.54
N ILE A 47 0.06 -4.52 -5.60
CA ILE A 47 -0.66 -3.97 -4.45
C ILE A 47 -0.80 -5.03 -3.36
N ALA A 48 -1.12 -6.28 -3.70
CA ALA A 48 -1.22 -7.37 -2.74
C ALA A 48 0.11 -7.58 -1.98
N ALA A 49 1.24 -7.67 -2.70
CA ALA A 49 2.56 -7.83 -2.10
C ALA A 49 2.93 -6.66 -1.16
N TYR A 50 2.61 -5.43 -1.56
CA TYR A 50 2.80 -4.23 -0.74
C TYR A 50 1.90 -4.27 0.51
N ALA A 51 0.61 -4.54 0.31
CA ALA A 51 -0.43 -4.54 1.34
C ALA A 51 -0.17 -5.55 2.45
N ILE A 52 0.20 -6.79 2.08
CA ILE A 52 0.57 -7.84 3.03
C ILE A 52 1.73 -7.34 3.90
N LYS A 53 2.78 -6.78 3.29
CA LYS A 53 3.95 -6.37 4.06
C LYS A 53 3.63 -5.24 5.05
N ILE A 54 2.83 -4.25 4.66
CA ILE A 54 2.39 -3.18 5.56
C ILE A 54 1.50 -3.74 6.67
N ASN A 55 0.48 -4.53 6.32
CA ASN A 55 -0.45 -5.16 7.25
C ASN A 55 0.25 -5.96 8.35
N ASP A 56 1.27 -6.73 7.99
CA ASP A 56 2.02 -7.59 8.90
C ASP A 56 2.88 -6.79 9.90
N THR A 57 3.16 -5.53 9.58
CA THR A 57 4.18 -4.73 10.25
C THR A 57 3.59 -3.66 11.16
N VAL A 58 2.52 -2.99 10.73
CA VAL A 58 1.87 -1.95 11.53
C VAL A 58 1.32 -2.52 12.83
N ASP A 59 1.24 -1.68 13.86
CA ASP A 59 0.66 -2.07 15.15
C ASP A 59 -0.83 -2.41 15.02
N CYS A 60 -1.40 -2.97 16.09
CA CYS A 60 -2.78 -3.46 16.07
C CYS A 60 -3.81 -2.38 15.73
N ASN A 61 -3.65 -1.17 16.28
CA ASN A 61 -4.60 -0.08 16.11
C ASN A 61 -4.52 0.47 14.68
N SER A 62 -3.31 0.78 14.22
CA SER A 62 -3.07 1.29 12.86
C SER A 62 -3.51 0.30 11.78
N ARG A 63 -3.39 -1.01 12.04
CA ARG A 63 -3.87 -2.04 11.10
C ARG A 63 -5.36 -1.92 10.83
N GLN A 64 -6.16 -1.57 11.84
CA GLN A 64 -7.61 -1.43 11.65
C GLN A 64 -7.95 -0.30 10.67
N GLY A 65 -7.12 0.73 10.55
CA GLY A 65 -7.29 1.79 9.56
C GLY A 65 -7.22 1.31 8.10
N LEU A 66 -6.50 0.21 7.84
CA LEU A 66 -6.34 -0.36 6.49
C LEU A 66 -7.65 -0.91 5.91
N LYS A 67 -8.66 -1.15 6.76
CA LYS A 67 -10.01 -1.53 6.37
C LYS A 67 -10.58 -0.63 5.27
N LEU A 68 -10.41 0.68 5.40
CA LEU A 68 -10.97 1.67 4.48
C LEU A 68 -10.39 1.57 3.07
N LEU A 69 -9.22 0.95 2.92
CA LEU A 69 -8.53 0.79 1.64
C LEU A 69 -9.05 -0.42 0.84
N ALA A 70 -9.65 -1.40 1.50
CA ALA A 70 -9.98 -2.69 0.88
C ALA A 70 -10.90 -2.55 -0.35
N THR A 71 -11.85 -1.61 -0.32
CA THR A 71 -12.76 -1.37 -1.46
C THR A 71 -12.06 -0.75 -2.66
N ARG A 72 -11.04 0.11 -2.45
CA ARG A 72 -10.25 0.72 -3.52
C ARG A 72 -9.31 -0.26 -4.21
N ILE A 73 -8.85 -1.26 -3.46
CA ILE A 73 -7.94 -2.30 -3.98
C ILE A 73 -8.67 -3.26 -4.94
N MET A 74 -9.99 -3.47 -4.78
CA MET A 74 -10.75 -4.32 -5.70
C MET A 74 -10.72 -3.78 -7.13
N GLY A 75 -10.57 -4.68 -8.10
CA GLY A 75 -10.49 -4.36 -9.53
C GLY A 75 -9.15 -3.78 -9.97
N THR A 76 -8.16 -3.64 -9.07
CA THR A 76 -6.83 -3.15 -9.44
C THR A 76 -6.02 -4.13 -10.27
N ASN A 77 -6.46 -5.39 -10.45
CA ASN A 77 -5.85 -6.32 -11.40
C ASN A 77 -6.22 -5.96 -12.85
N ASP A 78 -5.81 -4.77 -13.28
CA ASP A 78 -6.17 -4.11 -14.54
C ASP A 78 -5.00 -4.08 -15.54
N GLY A 79 -4.01 -4.94 -15.36
CA GLY A 79 -2.83 -5.01 -16.23
C GLY A 79 -1.75 -3.96 -15.95
N ARG A 80 -1.96 -2.99 -15.06
CA ARG A 80 -1.01 -1.89 -14.78
C ARG A 80 -0.03 -2.20 -13.65
N LYS A 81 0.51 -3.42 -13.62
CA LYS A 81 1.43 -3.85 -12.55
C LYS A 81 2.79 -3.14 -12.64
N ASP A 82 3.28 -2.92 -13.86
CA ASP A 82 4.58 -2.27 -14.10
C ASP A 82 4.53 -0.79 -13.70
N ASP A 83 3.45 -0.08 -14.07
CA ASP A 83 3.17 1.30 -13.65
C ASP A 83 3.20 1.46 -12.12
N ARG A 84 2.58 0.52 -11.40
CA ARG A 84 2.54 0.54 -9.92
C ARG A 84 3.89 0.21 -9.30
N ALA A 85 4.63 -0.74 -9.87
CA ALA A 85 5.97 -1.05 -9.40
C ALA A 85 6.93 0.13 -9.63
N TRP A 86 6.82 0.81 -10.77
CA TRP A 86 7.57 2.03 -11.05
C TRP A 86 7.25 3.13 -10.03
N LEU A 87 5.95 3.37 -9.77
CA LEU A 87 5.51 4.33 -8.75
C LEU A 87 6.10 4.01 -7.38
N LEU A 88 6.06 2.75 -6.92
CA LEU A 88 6.64 2.32 -5.64
C LEU A 88 8.14 2.65 -5.57
N ALA A 89 8.91 2.22 -6.57
CA ALA A 89 10.34 2.47 -6.63
C ALA A 89 10.66 3.97 -6.64
N ARG A 90 9.92 4.74 -7.46
CA ARG A 90 10.09 6.19 -7.57
C ARG A 90 9.80 6.90 -6.26
N VAL A 91 8.75 6.52 -5.54
CA VAL A 91 8.43 7.11 -4.23
C VAL A 91 9.51 6.81 -3.21
N CYS A 92 10.01 5.56 -3.14
CA CYS A 92 11.13 5.24 -2.28
C CYS A 92 12.36 6.10 -2.61
N VAL A 93 12.77 6.17 -3.88
CA VAL A 93 13.97 6.91 -4.28
C VAL A 93 13.80 8.42 -4.09
N ASN A 94 12.68 9.00 -4.54
CA ASN A 94 12.54 10.45 -4.62
C ASN A 94 12.07 11.07 -3.30
N GLU A 95 11.24 10.36 -2.53
CA GLU A 95 10.61 10.87 -1.31
C GLU A 95 11.29 10.25 -0.07
N VAL A 96 11.25 8.91 0.07
CA VAL A 96 11.79 8.23 1.27
C VAL A 96 13.29 8.44 1.43
N PHE A 97 14.07 8.35 0.36
CA PHE A 97 15.51 8.59 0.45
C PHE A 97 15.82 10.06 0.75
N SER A 98 15.07 11.01 0.18
CA SER A 98 15.23 12.44 0.51
C SER A 98 15.01 12.68 2.00
N TYR A 99 13.95 12.08 2.54
CA TYR A 99 13.66 12.15 3.96
C TYR A 99 14.76 11.52 4.82
N LEU A 100 15.28 10.37 4.39
CA LEU A 100 16.38 9.73 5.10
C LEU A 100 17.65 10.60 5.10
N MET A 101 17.92 11.33 4.02
CA MET A 101 19.04 12.27 3.94
C MET A 101 18.82 13.52 4.82
N GLU A 102 17.60 14.02 4.92
CA GLU A 102 17.26 15.10 5.86
C GLU A 102 17.49 14.66 7.32
N ASP A 103 17.09 13.43 7.65
CA ASP A 103 17.23 12.89 9.00
C ASP A 103 18.71 12.73 9.41
N THR A 104 19.62 12.56 8.44
CA THR A 104 21.07 12.57 8.71
C THR A 104 21.68 13.98 8.76
N GLY A 105 20.88 15.02 8.57
CA GLY A 105 21.33 16.42 8.58
C GLY A 105 21.96 16.86 7.26
N ALA A 106 21.69 16.18 6.14
CA ALA A 106 22.18 16.62 4.83
C ALA A 106 21.61 18.01 4.47
N PRO A 107 22.42 18.92 3.90
CA PRO A 107 21.95 20.23 3.46
C PRO A 107 20.85 20.15 2.39
N ALA A 108 19.92 21.09 2.41
CA ALA A 108 18.82 21.17 1.42
C ALA A 108 19.33 21.22 -0.03
N THR A 109 20.48 21.84 -0.28
CA THR A 109 21.12 21.86 -1.61
C THR A 109 21.50 20.47 -2.10
N VAL A 110 22.02 19.63 -1.20
CA VAL A 110 22.38 18.24 -1.51
C VAL A 110 21.14 17.41 -1.77
N ILE A 111 20.08 17.60 -0.98
CA ILE A 111 18.80 16.92 -1.16
C ILE A 111 18.15 17.29 -2.50
N ALA A 112 18.25 18.56 -2.90
CA ALA A 112 17.77 19.03 -4.21
C ALA A 112 18.50 18.32 -5.37
N ASP A 113 19.81 18.11 -5.23
CA ASP A 113 20.68 17.49 -6.24
C ASP A 113 20.75 15.95 -6.18
N LEU A 114 19.97 15.30 -5.29
CA LEU A 114 19.92 13.84 -5.22
C LEU A 114 19.54 13.22 -6.57
N PRO A 115 20.14 12.07 -6.92
CA PRO A 115 19.72 11.35 -8.13
C PRO A 115 18.29 10.83 -7.95
N ARG A 116 17.43 11.07 -8.95
CA ARG A 116 15.98 10.79 -8.90
C ARG A 116 15.55 9.88 -10.03
N MET A 117 14.49 9.12 -9.79
CA MET A 117 13.75 8.42 -10.84
C MET A 117 12.81 9.40 -11.57
N PRO A 118 12.66 9.30 -12.91
CA PRO A 118 11.76 10.17 -13.66
C PRO A 118 10.29 9.91 -13.31
N LEU A 119 9.45 10.90 -13.62
CA LEU A 119 8.00 10.79 -13.41
C LEU A 119 7.44 9.67 -14.27
N ASP A 120 7.69 9.75 -15.58
CA ASP A 120 7.25 8.77 -16.57
C ASP A 120 8.11 7.51 -16.53
N ILE A 121 7.51 6.40 -16.94
CA ILE A 121 8.19 5.11 -17.01
C ILE A 121 9.24 5.18 -18.12
N ASP A 122 10.48 4.86 -17.76
CA ASP A 122 11.59 4.77 -18.69
C ASP A 122 12.20 3.37 -18.61
N SER A 123 11.94 2.56 -19.65
CA SER A 123 12.48 1.20 -19.75
C SER A 123 14.00 1.15 -19.92
N SER A 124 14.62 2.27 -20.31
CA SER A 124 16.08 2.41 -20.47
C SER A 124 16.78 2.94 -19.22
N PHE A 125 16.02 3.22 -18.15
CA PHE A 125 16.54 3.83 -16.94
C PHE A 125 17.60 2.96 -16.24
N ASP A 126 18.77 3.55 -15.98
CA ASP A 126 19.90 2.84 -15.37
C ASP A 126 19.78 2.76 -13.84
N PHE A 127 19.00 1.78 -13.38
CA PHE A 127 18.84 1.46 -11.96
C PHE A 127 20.15 1.07 -11.26
N LYS A 128 21.14 0.51 -11.98
CA LYS A 128 22.41 0.10 -11.39
C LYS A 128 23.27 1.33 -11.07
N LYS A 129 23.35 2.28 -12.00
CA LYS A 129 24.00 3.57 -11.77
C LYS A 129 23.30 4.32 -10.64
N LEU A 130 21.97 4.46 -10.68
CA LEU A 130 21.21 5.09 -9.60
C LEU A 130 21.53 4.45 -8.24
N SER A 131 21.57 3.12 -8.16
CA SER A 131 21.91 2.44 -6.92
C SER A 131 23.29 2.85 -6.43
N ASN A 132 24.32 2.83 -7.29
CA ASN A 132 25.67 3.23 -6.92
C ASN A 132 25.74 4.69 -6.42
N ASP A 133 25.02 5.59 -7.08
CA ASP A 133 24.99 7.02 -6.73
C ASP A 133 24.33 7.23 -5.35
N LEU A 134 23.16 6.62 -5.10
CA LEU A 134 22.50 6.65 -3.78
C LEU A 134 23.37 6.03 -2.68
N GLN A 135 24.04 4.92 -2.99
CA GLN A 135 24.97 4.28 -2.07
C GLN A 135 26.16 5.18 -1.73
N MET A 136 26.67 5.95 -2.69
CA MET A 136 27.80 6.85 -2.50
C MET A 136 27.41 8.04 -1.62
N VAL A 137 26.35 8.75 -2.00
CA VAL A 137 25.90 9.94 -1.27
C VAL A 137 25.40 9.58 0.13
N GLY A 138 24.63 8.49 0.27
CA GLY A 138 24.14 8.06 1.58
C GLY A 138 25.27 7.68 2.54
N ARG A 139 26.31 6.99 2.07
CA ARG A 139 27.50 6.71 2.90
C ARG A 139 28.21 7.99 3.34
N HIS A 140 28.31 8.97 2.44
CA HIS A 140 28.98 10.25 2.75
C HIS A 140 28.27 10.99 3.89
N TYR A 141 26.94 10.97 3.90
CA TYR A 141 26.12 11.59 4.95
C TYR A 141 25.76 10.65 6.11
N GLY A 142 26.47 9.52 6.26
CA GLY A 142 26.32 8.65 7.42
C GLY A 142 25.01 7.85 7.48
N VAL A 143 24.30 7.67 6.36
CA VAL A 143 23.14 6.76 6.29
C VAL A 143 23.59 5.35 6.66
N GLU A 144 22.87 4.71 7.60
CA GLU A 144 23.24 3.38 8.06
C GLU A 144 23.20 2.32 6.95
N ARG A 145 24.11 1.35 7.07
CA ARG A 145 24.32 0.32 6.05
C ARG A 145 23.09 -0.55 5.77
N SER A 146 22.25 -0.80 6.77
CA SER A 146 21.01 -1.58 6.62
C SER A 146 20.04 -0.88 5.67
N ARG A 147 19.76 0.41 5.88
CA ARG A 147 18.84 1.18 5.04
C ARG A 147 19.37 1.29 3.62
N LEU A 148 20.66 1.55 3.48
CA LEU A 148 21.31 1.51 2.17
C LEU A 148 21.17 0.13 1.50
N ALA A 149 21.20 -0.96 2.26
CA ALA A 149 20.96 -2.29 1.71
C ALA A 149 19.52 -2.47 1.21
N ASP A 150 18.52 -1.89 1.88
CA ASP A 150 17.11 -1.94 1.45
C ASP A 150 16.91 -1.23 0.11
N PHE A 151 17.43 0.00 -0.03
CA PHE A 151 17.42 0.72 -1.31
C PHE A 151 18.16 -0.04 -2.42
N ARG A 152 19.30 -0.68 -2.11
CA ARG A 152 20.00 -1.53 -3.08
C ARG A 152 19.16 -2.73 -3.49
N TYR A 153 18.47 -3.38 -2.54
CA TYR A 153 17.63 -4.54 -2.81
C TYR A 153 16.43 -4.15 -3.68
N LEU A 154 15.76 -3.04 -3.36
CA LEU A 154 14.68 -2.45 -4.16
C LEU A 154 15.11 -2.21 -5.61
N LEU A 155 16.22 -1.49 -5.83
CA LEU A 155 16.70 -1.18 -7.18
C LEU A 155 17.15 -2.43 -7.93
N ARG A 156 17.68 -3.44 -7.22
CA ARG A 156 18.00 -4.75 -7.83
C ARG A 156 16.74 -5.52 -8.24
N ALA A 157 15.63 -5.39 -7.51
CA ALA A 157 14.35 -5.96 -7.93
C ALA A 157 13.82 -5.28 -9.21
N CYS A 158 14.02 -3.96 -9.34
CA CYS A 158 13.70 -3.21 -10.56
C CYS A 158 14.51 -3.72 -11.76
N VAL A 159 15.83 -3.89 -11.62
CA VAL A 159 16.71 -4.46 -12.66
C VAL A 159 16.26 -5.84 -13.14
N ARG A 160 15.65 -6.64 -12.25
CA ARG A 160 15.15 -7.98 -12.59
C ARG A 160 13.75 -7.99 -13.19
N GLY A 161 13.09 -6.85 -13.32
CA GLY A 161 11.70 -6.77 -13.79
C GLY A 161 10.70 -7.49 -12.87
N SER A 162 11.03 -7.66 -11.59
CA SER A 162 10.20 -8.43 -10.65
C SER A 162 9.29 -7.52 -9.84
N THR A 163 8.12 -7.18 -10.39
CA THR A 163 7.20 -6.16 -9.83
C THR A 163 6.74 -6.44 -8.40
N GLU A 164 6.46 -7.70 -8.04
CA GLU A 164 6.08 -8.08 -6.67
C GLU A 164 7.25 -7.95 -5.68
N PHE A 165 8.48 -8.26 -6.11
CA PHE A 165 9.67 -8.05 -5.28
C PHE A 165 9.99 -6.56 -5.11
N VAL A 166 9.73 -5.73 -6.12
CA VAL A 166 9.80 -4.27 -5.99
C VAL A 166 8.82 -3.81 -4.91
N ALA A 167 7.58 -4.30 -4.93
CA ALA A 167 6.59 -3.95 -3.93
C ALA A 167 6.97 -4.36 -2.50
N ALA A 168 7.41 -5.60 -2.33
CA ALA A 168 7.85 -6.09 -1.02
C ALA A 168 9.07 -5.30 -0.50
N ALA A 169 10.04 -5.00 -1.38
CA ALA A 169 11.22 -4.22 -1.04
C ALA A 169 10.88 -2.76 -0.68
N ALA A 170 9.94 -2.15 -1.40
CA ALA A 170 9.47 -0.79 -1.13
C ALA A 170 8.82 -0.71 0.26
N ALA A 171 7.92 -1.66 0.57
CA ALA A 171 7.28 -1.75 1.88
C ALA A 171 8.32 -1.95 3.00
N VAL A 172 9.30 -2.86 2.83
CA VAL A 172 10.41 -3.03 3.80
C VAL A 172 11.16 -1.72 4.01
N THR A 173 11.55 -1.05 2.93
CA THR A 173 12.32 0.20 2.99
C THR A 173 11.58 1.28 3.78
N ILE A 174 10.30 1.48 3.51
CA ILE A 174 9.46 2.48 4.19
C ILE A 174 9.32 2.12 5.67
N VAL A 175 8.99 0.86 5.97
CA VAL A 175 8.80 0.36 7.34
C VAL A 175 10.05 0.50 8.19
N ASP A 176 11.20 0.12 7.66
CA ASP A 176 12.44 0.15 8.42
C ASP A 176 12.91 1.58 8.66
N CYS A 177 12.68 2.50 7.71
CA CYS A 177 12.87 3.93 7.95
C CYS A 177 11.92 4.46 9.04
N ALA A 178 10.63 4.12 8.96
CA ALA A 178 9.63 4.54 9.95
C ALA A 178 10.00 4.09 11.37
N ARG A 179 10.30 2.80 11.55
CA ARG A 179 10.68 2.23 12.85
C ARG A 179 11.91 2.88 13.48
N LEU A 180 12.89 3.25 12.67
CA LEU A 180 14.16 3.79 13.15
C LEU A 180 14.11 5.30 13.41
N SER A 181 13.25 6.02 12.69
CA SER A 181 12.95 7.43 13.00
C SER A 181 12.19 7.61 14.32
N GLY A 182 11.53 6.56 14.83
CA GLY A 182 10.75 6.59 16.06
C GLY A 182 9.43 7.35 15.90
N GLY A 183 8.80 7.68 17.04
CA GLY A 183 7.49 8.35 17.06
C GLY A 183 6.29 7.40 16.96
N SER A 184 5.09 7.97 17.12
CA SER A 184 3.82 7.31 16.86
C SER A 184 3.65 7.05 15.35
N ILE A 185 2.69 6.21 14.94
CA ILE A 185 2.41 6.04 13.51
C ILE A 185 1.84 7.33 12.91
N GLU A 186 1.03 8.05 13.70
CA GLU A 186 0.32 9.26 13.31
C GLU A 186 1.24 10.47 13.10
N ASP A 187 2.38 10.54 13.79
CA ASP A 187 3.31 11.67 13.70
C ASP A 187 4.55 11.35 12.85
N ASN A 188 4.55 10.21 12.16
CA ASN A 188 5.71 9.71 11.43
C ASN A 188 5.50 9.79 9.91
N ARG A 189 6.26 10.69 9.27
CA ARG A 189 6.17 10.93 7.83
C ARG A 189 6.45 9.73 6.93
N TYR A 190 7.19 8.73 7.41
CA TYR A 190 7.40 7.48 6.65
C TYR A 190 6.15 6.61 6.69
N TRP A 191 5.45 6.57 7.83
CA TRP A 191 4.15 5.93 7.92
C TRP A 191 3.11 6.65 7.07
N ASP A 192 3.12 7.98 7.06
CA ASP A 192 2.27 8.77 6.15
C ASP A 192 2.49 8.40 4.69
N ILE A 193 3.75 8.30 4.25
CA ILE A 193 4.07 7.80 2.91
C ILE A 193 3.51 6.39 2.74
N GLY A 194 3.79 5.49 3.69
CA GLY A 194 3.40 4.09 3.63
C GLY A 194 1.89 3.89 3.41
N ILE A 195 1.07 4.66 4.13
CA ILE A 195 -0.39 4.60 4.07
C ILE A 195 -0.92 5.33 2.83
N ASN A 196 -0.47 6.57 2.56
CA ASN A 196 -0.96 7.35 1.41
C ASN A 196 -0.56 6.76 0.06
N LEU A 197 0.48 5.92 0.02
CA LEU A 197 0.90 5.23 -1.19
C LEU A 197 -0.16 4.22 -1.68
N PHE A 198 -1.01 3.68 -0.80
CA PHE A 198 -2.13 2.84 -1.24
C PHE A 198 -3.08 3.57 -2.18
N ASP A 199 -3.45 4.81 -1.84
CA ASP A 199 -4.34 5.61 -2.68
C ASP A 199 -3.69 5.90 -4.03
N ARG A 200 -2.42 6.32 -4.03
CA ARG A 200 -1.65 6.57 -5.26
C ARG A 200 -1.55 5.32 -6.14
N LEU A 201 -1.36 4.15 -5.55
CA LEU A 201 -1.34 2.86 -6.28
C LEU A 201 -2.71 2.49 -6.84
N CYS A 202 -3.77 2.78 -6.08
CA CYS A 202 -5.15 2.57 -6.53
C CYS A 202 -5.55 3.56 -7.61
N ASP A 203 -4.95 4.74 -7.68
CA ASP A 203 -5.26 5.76 -8.70
C ASP A 203 -4.65 5.45 -10.07
N VAL A 204 -3.60 4.62 -10.13
CA VAL A 204 -3.00 4.17 -11.39
C VAL A 204 -4.03 3.46 -12.26
N GLY A 205 -4.41 4.08 -13.38
CA GLY A 205 -5.40 3.54 -14.31
C GLY A 205 -6.87 3.73 -13.90
N LEU A 206 -7.15 4.52 -12.86
CA LEU A 206 -8.51 4.69 -12.34
C LEU A 206 -9.51 5.18 -13.40
N SER A 207 -9.09 6.03 -14.33
CA SER A 207 -9.95 6.55 -15.42
C SER A 207 -10.44 5.47 -16.39
N GLU A 208 -9.73 4.35 -16.49
CA GLU A 208 -9.99 3.25 -17.43
C GLU A 208 -10.45 1.98 -16.72
N ARG A 209 -10.37 1.94 -15.39
CA ARG A 209 -10.64 0.74 -14.59
C ARG A 209 -12.14 0.49 -14.44
N VAL A 210 -12.54 -0.77 -14.59
CA VAL A 210 -13.87 -1.24 -14.17
C VAL A 210 -13.88 -1.36 -12.64
N PRO A 211 -14.76 -0.64 -11.91
CA PRO A 211 -14.78 -0.72 -10.45
C PRO A 211 -15.06 -2.14 -9.95
N GLY A 212 -14.34 -2.55 -8.90
CA GLY A 212 -14.67 -3.77 -8.19
C GLY A 212 -16.08 -3.70 -7.60
N ARG A 213 -16.88 -4.75 -7.78
CA ARG A 213 -18.22 -4.84 -7.21
C ARG A 213 -18.17 -5.61 -5.89
N VAL A 214 -18.71 -5.03 -4.82
CA VAL A 214 -18.88 -5.73 -3.55
C VAL A 214 -19.94 -6.82 -3.70
N MET A 215 -19.62 -8.04 -3.28
CA MET A 215 -20.54 -9.17 -3.22
C MET A 215 -21.18 -9.25 -1.82
N GLU A 216 -22.37 -8.65 -1.67
CA GLU A 216 -23.06 -8.57 -0.37
C GLU A 216 -23.31 -9.94 0.28
N GLU A 217 -23.56 -10.97 -0.52
CA GLU A 217 -23.74 -12.36 -0.07
C GLU A 217 -22.51 -12.89 0.69
N SER A 218 -21.32 -12.44 0.31
CA SER A 218 -20.07 -12.87 0.95
C SER A 218 -19.95 -12.33 2.38
N LEU A 219 -20.57 -11.18 2.66
CA LEU A 219 -20.62 -10.59 3.99
C LEU A 219 -21.46 -11.43 4.96
N MET A 220 -22.40 -12.23 4.45
CA MET A 220 -23.21 -13.17 5.24
C MET A 220 -22.43 -14.42 5.68
N THR A 221 -21.21 -14.62 5.17
CA THR A 221 -20.38 -15.80 5.43
C THR A 221 -19.39 -15.62 6.60
N ILE A 222 -19.32 -14.42 7.18
CA ILE A 222 -18.62 -14.19 8.45
C ILE A 222 -19.48 -14.79 9.57
N GLY A 223 -18.96 -15.72 10.37
CA GLY A 223 -19.83 -16.58 11.19
C GLY A 223 -19.30 -16.96 12.57
N ALA A 224 -19.99 -16.48 13.61
CA ALA A 224 -20.55 -17.24 14.75
C ALA A 224 -21.01 -16.28 15.87
N ARG A 225 -20.24 -15.22 16.15
CA ARG A 225 -20.64 -14.13 17.06
C ARG A 225 -21.83 -13.30 16.54
N SER A 226 -22.04 -13.25 15.23
CA SER A 226 -23.07 -12.41 14.58
C SER A 226 -24.45 -13.05 14.45
N ARG A 227 -24.61 -14.37 14.66
CA ARG A 227 -25.92 -15.03 14.45
C ARG A 227 -26.96 -14.70 15.53
N ALA A 228 -26.57 -14.10 16.65
CA ALA A 228 -27.51 -13.67 17.69
C ALA A 228 -28.12 -12.28 17.44
N GLU A 229 -27.58 -11.47 16.51
CA GLU A 229 -27.99 -10.07 16.32
C GLU A 229 -28.33 -9.67 14.88
N PHE A 230 -28.37 -10.63 13.94
CA PHE A 230 -28.70 -10.36 12.54
C PHE A 230 -30.21 -10.09 12.32
N VAL A 231 -30.71 -8.99 12.87
CA VAL A 231 -31.96 -8.37 12.40
C VAL A 231 -31.57 -7.42 11.25
N PHE A 232 -31.74 -7.91 10.03
CA PHE A 232 -31.63 -7.13 8.81
C PHE A 232 -32.57 -5.91 8.88
N LYS A 233 -32.03 -4.70 9.08
CA LYS A 233 -32.73 -3.46 8.73
C LYS A 233 -32.36 -3.09 7.30
N PRO A 234 -33.33 -2.97 6.38
CA PRO A 234 -33.04 -2.64 4.99
C PRO A 234 -32.66 -1.17 4.91
N VAL A 235 -31.38 -0.88 4.70
CA VAL A 235 -30.93 0.45 4.23
C VAL A 235 -30.05 0.24 3.01
N LEU A 236 -30.68 -0.26 1.94
CA LEU A 236 -30.16 -0.17 0.59
C LEU A 236 -30.66 1.17 0.03
N VAL A 237 -29.76 2.04 -0.46
CA VAL A 237 -29.92 3.01 -1.58
C VAL A 237 -28.94 4.20 -1.54
N TRP A 238 -28.25 4.54 -0.44
CA TRP A 238 -27.56 5.85 -0.40
C TRP A 238 -26.11 5.93 -0.95
N LEU A 239 -25.38 4.83 -1.13
CA LEU A 239 -23.93 4.89 -1.46
C LEU A 239 -23.55 4.67 -2.94
N ILE A 240 -24.49 4.36 -3.82
CA ILE A 240 -24.22 4.26 -5.28
C ILE A 240 -24.36 5.64 -5.97
N ASN A 241 -25.04 6.62 -5.36
CA ASN A 241 -25.29 7.94 -5.95
C ASN A 241 -24.42 9.08 -5.39
N GLY A 242 -23.57 8.82 -4.38
CA GLY A 242 -22.78 9.85 -3.69
C GLY A 242 -21.63 10.48 -4.50
N LEU A 243 -21.22 9.86 -5.62
CA LEU A 243 -20.18 10.41 -6.51
C LEU A 243 -20.73 11.18 -7.71
N ARG A 244 -22.04 11.50 -7.75
CA ARG A 244 -22.67 12.28 -8.84
C ARG A 244 -23.10 13.70 -8.46
N LYS A 245 -22.67 14.24 -7.31
CA LYS A 245 -22.90 15.66 -6.98
C LYS A 245 -21.63 16.35 -6.52
N LEU A 246 -20.74 16.63 -7.48
CA LEU A 246 -20.04 17.92 -7.43
C LEU A 246 -21.08 18.99 -7.84
N PRO A 247 -21.28 20.07 -7.07
CA PRO A 247 -22.04 21.20 -7.57
C PRO A 247 -21.33 21.76 -8.79
N LYS A 248 -22.02 21.75 -9.94
CA LYS A 248 -21.77 22.74 -10.98
C LYS A 248 -22.18 24.11 -10.43
N THR A 249 -21.58 25.14 -11.04
CA THR A 249 -21.84 26.58 -10.91
C THR A 249 -21.01 27.27 -9.82
N ALA A 250 -20.38 28.42 -10.06
CA ALA A 250 -20.44 29.35 -11.19
C ALA A 250 -19.08 30.05 -11.38
#